data_AF-A0A941GWH7-F1
#
_entry.id   AF-A0A941GWH7-F1
#
_cell.length_a   1.000
_cell.length_b   1.000
_cell.length_c   1.000
_cell.angle_alpha   90.00
_cell.angle_beta   90.00
_cell.angle_gamma   90.00
#
_symmetry.space_group_name_H-M   'P 1'
#
loop_
_entity.id
_entity.type
_entity.pdbx_description
1 polymer ?
#
loop_
_entity_poly.entity_id
_entity_poly.type
_entity_poly.pdbx_seq_one_letter_code
_entity_poly.pdbx_strand_id
1 'polypeptide(L)'
;MNKESVDLIADIVVIGEYKDPEKIENKLKELDEIELNNQAQSKSKNVDDILKKDIFELLNSPQKRPWSYTTHQFGYIAPLETVSSEPQPILYPGTIAPDDTLKNSRINVRLDRLRVYEYPGRGTHNVMVTFATKNQVGDSEEVVSFNQTYRIPERNSAGIIGYPIFTGLNVGSQGVTLECSTINVKNKEDDAILEALESNTFKIGLKLLTTTQPAIAPFTTISLGLVKSLAQKHRNVGVQKLSLGLDFENAAMGIRLAEGNYIAVQVPEENTINWDNWVYQPNLGSIVHKENGGSLEYNYFVFRISRYED
;
A
#
# COMPACT_ATOMS: atom_id res chain seq x y z
N MET A 1 7.52 -22.99 -21.12
CA MET A 1 7.30 -21.70 -21.83
C MET A 1 7.23 -20.65 -20.74
N ASN A 2 8.29 -19.86 -20.54
CA ASN A 2 8.33 -18.83 -19.50
C ASN A 2 7.28 -17.76 -19.86
N LYS A 3 6.12 -17.77 -19.20
CA LYS A 3 5.30 -16.56 -19.11
C LYS A 3 6.16 -15.55 -18.36
N GLU A 4 6.59 -14.49 -19.02
CA GLU A 4 7.18 -13.35 -18.33
C GLU A 4 6.26 -12.96 -17.18
N SER A 5 6.81 -12.84 -15.97
CA SER A 5 6.09 -12.27 -14.84
C SER A 5 5.82 -10.81 -15.17
N VAL A 6 4.62 -10.53 -15.67
CA VAL A 6 4.16 -9.16 -15.92
C VAL A 6 3.97 -8.50 -14.56
N ASP A 7 4.83 -7.52 -14.25
CA ASP A 7 4.62 -6.57 -13.16
C ASP A 7 3.39 -5.71 -13.53
N LEU A 8 2.32 -5.87 -12.77
CA LEU A 8 0.99 -5.33 -13.07
C LEU A 8 0.91 -3.82 -12.82
N ILE A 9 1.86 -3.27 -12.06
CA ILE A 9 1.94 -1.86 -11.70
C ILE A 9 3.28 -1.20 -12.08
N ALA A 10 4.07 -1.84 -12.93
CA ALA A 10 5.42 -1.40 -13.36
C ALA A 10 5.50 0.07 -13.77
N ASP A 11 4.45 0.56 -14.45
CA ASP A 11 4.38 1.90 -15.02
C ASP A 11 4.12 3.01 -13.98
N ILE A 12 3.83 2.65 -12.73
CA ILE A 12 3.70 3.61 -11.62
C ILE A 12 5.09 3.92 -11.11
N VAL A 13 5.57 5.14 -11.37
CA VAL A 13 6.85 5.62 -10.84
C VAL A 13 6.61 6.28 -9.49
N VAL A 14 7.33 5.83 -8.45
CA VAL A 14 7.25 6.47 -7.14
C VAL A 14 8.31 7.55 -6.98
N ILE A 15 8.06 8.53 -6.11
CA ILE A 15 8.96 9.69 -5.94
C ILE A 15 10.38 9.28 -5.53
N GLY A 16 10.53 8.18 -4.78
CA GLY A 16 11.83 7.61 -4.42
C GLY A 16 12.62 6.99 -5.58
N GLU A 17 12.00 6.75 -6.73
CA GLU A 17 12.65 6.15 -7.91
C GLU A 17 13.25 7.19 -8.86
N TYR A 18 12.95 8.49 -8.69
CA TYR A 18 13.56 9.53 -9.51
C TYR A 18 15.06 9.62 -9.20
N LYS A 19 15.88 9.40 -10.23
CA LYS A 19 17.35 9.52 -10.14
C LYS A 19 17.86 10.96 -10.19
N ASP A 20 17.02 11.86 -10.69
CA ASP A 20 17.34 13.26 -10.92
C ASP A 20 16.74 14.13 -9.78
N PRO A 21 17.58 14.72 -8.92
CA PRO A 21 17.11 15.58 -7.83
C PRO A 21 16.27 16.76 -8.32
N GLU A 22 16.52 17.29 -9.52
CA GLU A 22 15.76 18.41 -10.07
C GLU A 22 14.31 17.99 -10.37
N LYS A 23 14.10 16.75 -10.82
CA LYS A 23 12.75 16.20 -11.01
C LYS A 23 12.00 16.01 -9.70
N ILE A 24 12.69 15.58 -8.65
CA ILE A 24 12.11 15.47 -7.31
C ILE A 24 11.72 16.87 -6.82
N GLU A 25 12.64 17.84 -6.92
CA GLU A 25 12.40 19.22 -6.51
C GLU A 25 11.21 19.85 -7.25
N ASN A 26 11.17 19.74 -8.57
CA ASN A 26 10.07 20.26 -9.38
C ASN A 26 8.74 19.61 -9.00
N LYS A 27 8.73 18.29 -8.78
CA LYS A 27 7.53 17.58 -8.35
C LYS A 27 7.05 18.04 -6.98
N LEU A 28 7.96 18.31 -6.03
CA LEU A 28 7.62 18.81 -4.71
C LEU A 28 7.10 20.25 -4.74
N LYS A 29 7.73 21.12 -5.54
CA LYS A 29 7.25 22.50 -5.78
C LYS A 29 5.81 22.52 -6.26
N GLU A 30 5.48 21.68 -7.23
CA GLU A 30 4.13 21.58 -7.77
C GLU A 30 3.08 21.21 -6.70
N LEU A 31 3.46 20.44 -5.68
CA LEU A 31 2.55 20.03 -4.60
C LEU A 31 2.37 21.14 -3.57
N ASP A 32 3.46 21.79 -3.15
CA ASP A 32 3.43 22.83 -2.12
C ASP A 32 2.80 24.14 -2.64
N GLU A 33 3.01 24.50 -3.91
CA GLU A 33 2.38 25.66 -4.55
C GLU A 33 0.84 25.58 -4.49
N ILE A 34 0.26 24.39 -4.59
CA ILE A 34 -1.20 24.19 -4.51
C ILE A 34 -1.71 24.46 -3.09
N GLU A 35 -1.00 23.99 -2.08
CA GLU A 35 -1.40 24.18 -0.69
C GLU A 35 -1.28 25.63 -0.28
N LEU A 36 -0.20 26.30 -0.71
CA LEU A 36 -0.03 27.72 -0.50
C LEU A 36 -1.05 28.54 -1.28
N ASN A 37 -1.42 28.18 -2.51
CA ASN A 37 -2.51 28.87 -3.22
C ASN A 37 -3.88 28.66 -2.57
N ASN A 38 -4.13 27.48 -1.99
CA ASN A 38 -5.34 27.21 -1.21
C ASN A 38 -5.34 27.98 0.14
N GLN A 39 -4.18 28.23 0.74
CA GLN A 39 -4.02 28.99 1.99
C GLN A 39 -3.89 30.52 1.77
N ALA A 40 -3.31 30.97 0.66
CA ALA A 40 -2.99 32.36 0.32
C ALA A 40 -4.23 33.18 -0.06
N GLN A 41 -5.38 32.55 -0.24
CA GLN A 41 -6.68 33.23 -0.14
C GLN A 41 -6.91 33.88 1.25
N SER A 42 -6.02 33.64 2.24
CA SER A 42 -6.14 34.16 3.60
C SER A 42 -4.95 34.96 4.17
N LYS A 43 -3.82 35.17 3.48
CA LYS A 43 -2.76 36.13 3.93
C LYS A 43 -1.66 36.39 2.89
N SER A 44 -1.36 37.67 2.69
CA SER A 44 -0.25 38.22 1.89
C SER A 44 1.10 38.06 2.62
N LYS A 45 1.91 37.08 2.20
CA LYS A 45 3.37 37.07 2.39
C LYS A 45 4.02 36.50 1.12
N ASN A 46 5.28 36.88 0.87
CA ASN A 46 6.04 36.49 -0.32
C ASN A 46 6.20 34.96 -0.37
N VAL A 47 5.38 34.30 -1.18
CA VAL A 47 5.18 32.84 -1.20
C VAL A 47 6.43 32.10 -1.70
N ASP A 48 7.14 32.70 -2.65
CA ASP A 48 8.29 32.10 -3.34
C ASP A 48 9.52 31.90 -2.43
N ASP A 49 9.77 32.84 -1.51
CA ASP A 49 10.92 32.75 -0.59
C ASP A 49 10.69 31.68 0.49
N ILE A 50 9.44 31.48 0.91
CA ILE A 50 9.07 30.44 1.88
C ILE A 50 9.16 29.06 1.22
N LEU A 51 8.62 28.92 0.01
CA LEU A 51 8.71 27.69 -0.79
C LEU A 51 10.15 27.23 -0.98
N LYS A 52 11.02 28.12 -1.47
CA LYS A 52 12.43 27.79 -1.71
C LYS A 52 13.14 27.35 -0.45
N LYS A 53 12.87 28.02 0.69
CA LYS A 53 13.49 27.66 1.96
C LYS A 53 13.01 26.32 2.49
N ASP A 54 11.70 26.07 2.47
CA ASP A 54 11.10 24.82 2.95
C ASP A 54 11.53 23.62 2.10
N ILE A 55 11.58 23.77 0.77
CA ILE A 55 12.04 22.70 -0.14
C ILE A 55 13.55 22.46 0.01
N PHE A 56 14.34 23.52 0.18
CA PHE A 56 15.77 23.39 0.43
C PHE A 56 16.05 22.70 1.77
N GLU A 57 15.31 23.00 2.83
CA GLU A 57 15.39 22.28 4.11
C GLU A 57 14.91 20.81 3.97
N LEU A 58 13.90 20.57 3.15
CA LEU A 58 13.33 19.24 2.89
C LEU A 58 14.28 18.34 2.10
N LEU A 59 15.00 18.88 1.12
CA LEU A 59 16.00 18.17 0.33
C LEU A 59 17.35 18.01 1.06
N ASN A 60 17.72 18.97 1.91
CA ASN A 60 18.99 18.94 2.66
C ASN A 60 18.87 18.41 4.10
N SER A 61 17.69 17.91 4.50
CA SER A 61 17.53 17.23 5.78
C SER A 61 18.42 15.99 5.82
N PRO A 62 19.30 15.85 6.82
CA PRO A 62 20.19 14.68 6.96
C PRO A 62 19.39 13.37 7.15
N GLN A 63 18.13 13.48 7.59
CA GLN A 63 17.18 12.38 7.64
C GLN A 63 16.23 12.50 6.45
N LYS A 64 16.38 11.59 5.48
CA LYS A 64 15.44 11.45 4.37
C LYS A 64 14.03 11.19 4.91
N ARG A 65 13.01 11.69 4.21
CA ARG A 65 11.61 11.57 4.62
C ARG A 65 11.02 10.21 4.21
N PRO A 66 10.08 9.61 4.96
CA PRO A 66 9.55 8.28 4.68
C PRO A 66 9.09 8.04 3.24
N TRP A 67 8.40 9.03 2.65
CA TRP A 67 7.90 8.93 1.27
C TRP A 67 8.99 8.84 0.19
N SER A 68 10.24 9.18 0.51
CA SER A 68 11.36 9.13 -0.44
C SER A 68 12.00 7.75 -0.54
N TYR A 69 11.65 6.82 0.35
CA TYR A 69 12.23 5.48 0.36
C TYR A 69 11.51 4.54 -0.60
N THR A 70 12.26 3.62 -1.20
CA THR A 70 11.70 2.55 -2.05
C THR A 70 11.78 1.18 -1.39
N THR A 71 12.64 1.03 -0.38
CA THR A 71 12.81 -0.19 0.39
C THR A 71 11.60 -0.43 1.30
N HIS A 72 11.20 -1.69 1.42
CA HIS A 72 10.16 -2.10 2.35
C HIS A 72 10.67 -3.20 3.29
N GLN A 73 10.31 -3.11 4.56
CA GLN A 73 10.46 -4.20 5.54
C GLN A 73 9.09 -4.79 5.87
N PHE A 74 9.08 -6.11 6.08
CA PHE A 74 7.86 -6.88 6.25
C PHE A 74 7.76 -7.48 7.64
N GLY A 75 6.58 -7.37 8.24
CA GLY A 75 6.23 -7.97 9.53
C GLY A 75 5.00 -8.87 9.41
N TYR A 76 4.82 -9.78 10.36
CA TYR A 76 3.70 -10.70 10.42
C TYR A 76 3.17 -10.81 11.84
N ILE A 77 1.85 -10.78 11.98
CA ILE A 77 1.14 -11.04 13.23
C ILE A 77 0.24 -12.25 13.00
N ALA A 78 0.41 -13.27 13.84
CA ALA A 78 -0.38 -14.50 13.79
C ALA A 78 -1.84 -14.24 14.17
N PRO A 79 -2.80 -15.01 13.62
CA PRO A 79 -4.18 -15.00 14.08
C PRO A 79 -4.27 -15.22 15.58
N LEU A 80 -5.23 -14.56 16.23
CA LEU A 80 -5.54 -14.83 17.63
C LEU A 80 -6.27 -16.18 17.73
N GLU A 81 -5.63 -17.18 18.36
CA GLU A 81 -6.28 -18.47 18.65
C GLU A 81 -7.39 -18.33 19.70
N THR A 82 -7.23 -17.37 20.62
CA THR A 82 -8.21 -17.05 21.67
C THR A 82 -8.33 -15.54 21.81
N VAL A 83 -9.52 -15.06 22.18
CA VAL A 83 -9.73 -13.63 22.49
C VAL A 83 -8.82 -13.24 23.65
N SER A 84 -7.78 -12.47 23.35
CA SER A 84 -6.78 -12.02 24.30
C SER A 84 -6.45 -10.55 24.07
N SER A 85 -6.24 -9.82 25.16
CA SER A 85 -5.71 -8.45 25.15
C SER A 85 -4.20 -8.39 25.26
N GLU A 86 -3.53 -9.55 25.40
CA GLU A 86 -2.08 -9.61 25.55
C GLU A 86 -1.37 -9.12 24.28
N PRO A 87 -0.24 -8.41 24.40
CA PRO A 87 0.55 -7.99 23.26
C PRO A 87 0.97 -9.20 22.41
N GLN A 88 0.74 -9.12 21.10
CA GLN A 88 1.19 -10.13 20.14
C GLN A 88 2.56 -9.76 19.57
N PRO A 89 3.48 -10.73 19.43
CA PRO A 89 4.75 -10.50 18.76
C PRO A 89 4.53 -10.19 17.28
N ILE A 90 5.42 -9.38 16.72
CA ILE A 90 5.53 -9.21 15.27
C ILE A 90 6.77 -9.99 14.83
N LEU A 91 6.61 -10.85 13.84
CA LEU A 91 7.69 -11.70 13.33
C LEU A 91 8.07 -11.27 11.92
N TYR A 92 9.29 -11.57 11.48
CA TYR A 92 9.60 -11.53 10.06
C TYR A 92 8.87 -12.69 9.36
N PRO A 93 8.07 -12.45 8.31
CA PRO A 93 7.28 -13.50 7.66
C PRO A 93 8.11 -14.59 6.97
N GLY A 94 9.42 -14.43 6.79
CA GLY A 94 10.30 -15.52 6.37
C GLY A 94 10.68 -16.49 7.49
N THR A 95 10.26 -16.23 8.74
CA THR A 95 10.55 -17.10 9.90
C THR A 95 9.36 -17.94 10.37
N ILE A 96 8.16 -17.72 9.83
CA ILE A 96 6.93 -18.43 10.25
C ILE A 96 6.79 -19.78 9.54
N ALA A 97 5.89 -20.67 9.95
CA ALA A 97 5.58 -21.85 9.13
C ALA A 97 4.64 -21.46 7.97
N PRO A 98 4.82 -21.98 6.74
CA PRO A 98 3.82 -21.81 5.70
C PRO A 98 2.56 -22.63 6.03
N ASP A 99 1.38 -22.12 5.67
CA ASP A 99 0.12 -22.88 5.77
C ASP A 99 -0.16 -23.61 4.46
N ASP A 100 0.37 -24.83 4.33
CA ASP A 100 0.18 -25.69 3.16
C ASP A 100 -1.30 -25.99 2.85
N THR A 101 -2.21 -25.83 3.81
CA THR A 101 -3.64 -26.05 3.59
C THR A 101 -4.27 -24.97 2.71
N LEU A 102 -3.56 -23.86 2.46
CA LEU A 102 -4.01 -22.80 1.55
C LEU A 102 -3.71 -23.11 0.08
N LYS A 103 -2.91 -24.14 -0.23
CA LYS A 103 -2.62 -24.56 -1.61
C LYS A 103 -3.90 -24.92 -2.36
N ASN A 104 -4.09 -24.34 -3.54
CA ASN A 104 -5.27 -24.57 -4.38
C ASN A 104 -6.60 -24.29 -3.66
N SER A 105 -6.57 -23.41 -2.66
CA SER A 105 -7.73 -23.01 -1.88
C SER A 105 -8.18 -21.58 -2.24
N ARG A 106 -9.24 -21.10 -1.59
CA ARG A 106 -9.71 -19.72 -1.69
C ARG A 106 -9.41 -18.95 -0.40
N ILE A 107 -8.92 -17.74 -0.56
CA ILE A 107 -8.61 -16.82 0.55
C ILE A 107 -9.37 -15.51 0.42
N ASN A 108 -9.55 -14.83 1.56
CA ASN A 108 -9.92 -13.44 1.64
C ASN A 108 -8.68 -12.59 1.90
N VAL A 109 -8.56 -11.47 1.19
CA VAL A 109 -7.56 -10.44 1.42
C VAL A 109 -8.29 -9.17 1.87
N ARG A 110 -7.90 -8.62 3.02
CA ARG A 110 -8.51 -7.41 3.60
C ARG A 110 -7.45 -6.37 3.95
N LEU A 111 -7.78 -5.09 3.81
CA LEU A 111 -6.99 -3.97 4.29
C LEU A 111 -7.39 -3.67 5.74
N ASP A 112 -6.49 -3.94 6.68
CA ASP A 112 -6.71 -3.71 8.11
C ASP A 112 -6.11 -2.39 8.59
N ARG A 113 -5.09 -1.86 7.91
CA ARG A 113 -4.56 -0.52 8.20
C ARG A 113 -3.90 0.11 6.99
N LEU A 114 -4.03 1.43 6.90
CA LEU A 114 -3.25 2.29 6.01
C LEU A 114 -2.81 3.51 6.82
N ARG A 115 -1.50 3.64 7.03
CA ARG A 115 -0.90 4.73 7.81
C ARG A 115 -0.07 5.63 6.92
N VAL A 116 -0.35 6.93 7.03
CA VAL A 116 0.42 8.00 6.42
C VAL A 116 1.16 8.69 7.55
N TYR A 117 2.44 8.34 7.76
CA TYR A 117 3.27 9.12 8.67
C TYR A 117 3.62 10.45 8.00
N GLU A 118 4.11 10.38 6.77
CA GLU A 118 4.45 11.55 5.97
C GLU A 118 4.39 11.23 4.47
N TYR A 119 3.55 11.97 3.74
CA TYR A 119 3.46 11.95 2.27
C TYR A 119 3.84 13.33 1.73
N PRO A 120 4.30 13.47 0.47
CA PRO A 120 4.66 14.76 -0.10
C PRO A 120 3.50 15.78 -0.06
N GLY A 121 3.79 17.04 0.27
CA GLY A 121 2.80 18.06 0.64
C GLY A 121 2.57 18.12 2.16
N ARG A 122 1.56 18.86 2.63
CA ARG A 122 1.17 19.00 4.04
C ARG A 122 -0.30 18.68 4.29
N GLY A 123 -0.63 18.43 5.56
CA GLY A 123 -2.01 18.43 6.02
C GLY A 123 -2.76 17.15 5.70
N THR A 124 -3.76 17.20 4.81
CA THR A 124 -4.59 16.04 4.47
C THR A 124 -4.30 15.57 3.05
N HIS A 125 -4.12 14.26 2.91
CA HIS A 125 -3.78 13.59 1.66
C HIS A 125 -4.97 12.77 1.17
N ASN A 126 -5.22 12.77 -0.15
CA ASN A 126 -6.11 11.78 -0.77
C ASN A 126 -5.21 10.68 -1.32
N VAL A 127 -5.19 9.53 -0.65
CA VAL A 127 -4.31 8.43 -0.97
C VAL A 127 -5.10 7.39 -1.76
N MET A 128 -4.85 7.30 -3.06
CA MET A 128 -5.31 6.17 -3.87
C MET A 128 -4.44 4.96 -3.54
N VAL A 129 -5.08 3.87 -3.12
CA VAL A 129 -4.43 2.58 -2.90
C VAL A 129 -4.88 1.62 -3.97
N THR A 130 -3.91 0.99 -4.61
CA THR A 130 -4.13 -0.05 -5.61
C THR A 130 -3.49 -1.34 -5.15
N PHE A 131 -4.28 -2.41 -5.15
CA PHE A 131 -3.78 -3.78 -5.02
C PHE A 131 -4.02 -4.50 -6.34
N ALA A 132 -3.06 -5.31 -6.79
CA ALA A 132 -3.20 -6.16 -7.96
C ALA A 132 -2.65 -7.56 -7.68
N THR A 133 -3.28 -8.58 -8.25
CA THR A 133 -2.85 -9.97 -8.09
C THR A 133 -3.39 -10.82 -9.23
N LYS A 134 -3.01 -12.10 -9.23
CA LYS A 134 -3.51 -13.11 -10.16
C LYS A 134 -4.41 -14.08 -9.40
N ASN A 135 -5.66 -14.17 -9.83
CA ASN A 135 -6.61 -15.20 -9.43
C ASN A 135 -6.31 -16.48 -10.21
N GLN A 136 -5.95 -17.57 -9.52
CA GLN A 136 -5.45 -18.81 -10.15
C GLN A 136 -6.54 -19.89 -10.19
N VAL A 137 -7.32 -19.94 -11.26
CA VAL A 137 -8.44 -20.88 -11.40
C VAL A 137 -8.08 -22.01 -12.36
N GLY A 138 -7.92 -23.22 -11.83
CA GLY A 138 -7.44 -24.36 -12.60
C GLY A 138 -6.06 -24.07 -13.21
N ASP A 139 -5.93 -24.26 -14.52
CA ASP A 139 -4.70 -23.96 -15.26
C ASP A 139 -4.63 -22.51 -15.80
N SER A 140 -5.60 -21.66 -15.41
CA SER A 140 -5.70 -20.28 -15.87
C SER A 140 -5.36 -19.27 -14.77
N GLU A 141 -4.75 -18.16 -15.17
CA GLU A 141 -4.47 -17.01 -14.30
C GLU A 141 -5.21 -15.79 -14.84
N GLU A 142 -5.98 -15.13 -13.99
CA GLU A 142 -6.70 -13.90 -14.32
C GLU A 142 -6.21 -12.75 -13.44
N VAL A 143 -5.87 -11.62 -14.05
CA VAL A 143 -5.47 -10.43 -13.28
C VAL A 143 -6.70 -9.79 -12.66
N VAL A 144 -6.64 -9.52 -11.36
CA VAL A 144 -7.65 -8.77 -10.60
C VAL A 144 -6.98 -7.60 -9.89
N SER A 145 -7.69 -6.48 -9.78
CA SER A 145 -7.18 -5.30 -9.07
C SER A 145 -8.24 -4.61 -8.23
N PHE A 146 -7.85 -4.07 -7.10
CA PHE A 146 -8.67 -3.27 -6.20
C PHE A 146 -8.12 -1.85 -6.15
N ASN A 147 -9.00 -0.84 -6.18
CA ASN A 147 -8.62 0.56 -6.14
C ASN A 147 -9.56 1.32 -5.22
N GLN A 148 -9.02 2.11 -4.29
CA GLN A 148 -9.82 2.95 -3.40
C GLN A 148 -9.02 4.16 -2.91
N THR A 149 -9.66 5.32 -2.89
CA THR A 149 -9.09 6.54 -2.31
C THR A 149 -9.46 6.66 -0.83
N TYR A 150 -8.49 7.10 -0.03
CA TYR A 150 -8.68 7.42 1.39
C TYR A 150 -8.21 8.83 1.68
N ARG A 151 -9.01 9.60 2.41
CA ARG A 151 -8.62 10.92 2.90
C ARG A 151 -7.98 10.79 4.29
N ILE A 152 -6.69 11.06 4.40
CA ILE A 152 -5.88 10.77 5.60
C ILE A 152 -5.06 12.00 5.97
N PRO A 153 -5.21 12.55 7.19
CA PRO A 153 -4.29 13.55 7.70
C PRO A 153 -2.89 12.97 7.94
N GLU A 154 -1.88 13.82 7.89
CA GLU A 154 -0.52 13.42 8.25
C GLU A 154 -0.43 12.84 9.66
N ARG A 155 0.49 11.89 9.82
CA ARG A 155 0.74 11.14 11.07
C ARG A 155 -0.44 10.31 11.57
N ASN A 156 -1.50 10.17 10.78
CA ASN A 156 -2.68 9.39 11.10
C ASN A 156 -2.82 8.15 10.22
N SER A 157 -3.87 7.38 10.50
CA SER A 157 -4.28 6.23 9.70
C SER A 157 -5.65 6.51 9.07
N ALA A 158 -5.93 5.87 7.94
CA ALA A 158 -7.29 5.81 7.42
C ALA A 158 -8.22 5.14 8.45
N GLY A 159 -9.47 5.61 8.52
CA GLY A 159 -10.52 5.04 9.37
C GLY A 159 -11.08 3.72 8.84
N ILE A 160 -10.19 2.76 8.54
CA ILE A 160 -10.53 1.43 8.01
C ILE A 160 -9.99 0.33 8.92
N ILE A 161 -10.75 -0.76 8.98
CA ILE A 161 -10.35 -2.02 9.59
C ILE A 161 -11.14 -3.13 8.90
N GLY A 162 -10.48 -4.20 8.44
CA GLY A 162 -11.16 -5.31 7.76
C GLY A 162 -11.79 -4.97 6.42
N TYR A 163 -11.34 -3.94 5.70
CA TYR A 163 -11.96 -3.57 4.43
C TYR A 163 -11.64 -4.62 3.35
N PRO A 164 -12.63 -5.21 2.66
CA PRO A 164 -12.38 -6.28 1.69
C PRO A 164 -11.62 -5.74 0.47
N ILE A 165 -10.46 -6.33 0.16
CA ILE A 165 -9.70 -6.11 -1.08
C ILE A 165 -10.14 -7.18 -2.10
N PHE A 166 -9.93 -8.45 -1.77
CA PHE A 166 -10.34 -9.60 -2.57
C PHE A 166 -11.09 -10.60 -1.70
N THR A 167 -12.21 -11.12 -2.17
CA THR A 167 -13.03 -12.11 -1.45
C THR A 167 -13.05 -13.41 -2.24
N GLY A 168 -12.55 -14.51 -1.68
CA GLY A 168 -12.51 -15.80 -2.39
C GLY A 168 -11.49 -15.89 -3.53
N LEU A 169 -10.36 -15.19 -3.41
CA LEU A 169 -9.23 -15.26 -4.35
C LEU A 169 -8.65 -16.68 -4.38
N ASN A 170 -8.50 -17.26 -5.57
CA ASN A 170 -7.92 -18.60 -5.74
C ASN A 170 -6.40 -18.53 -5.68
N VAL A 171 -5.82 -19.33 -4.79
CA VAL A 171 -4.37 -19.44 -4.54
C VAL A 171 -3.82 -20.63 -5.32
N GLY A 172 -2.66 -20.47 -5.95
CA GLY A 172 -2.00 -21.56 -6.67
C GLY A 172 -1.34 -22.59 -5.76
N SER A 173 -0.78 -23.62 -6.40
CA SER A 173 0.06 -24.60 -5.70
C SER A 173 1.38 -24.01 -5.19
N GLN A 174 1.84 -22.90 -5.79
CA GLN A 174 3.09 -22.19 -5.45
C GLN A 174 2.86 -20.96 -4.57
N GLY A 175 1.61 -20.60 -4.30
CA GLY A 175 1.25 -19.41 -3.51
C GLY A 175 0.59 -18.31 -4.34
N VAL A 176 0.78 -17.06 -3.93
CA VAL A 176 0.17 -15.87 -4.52
C VAL A 176 1.15 -14.71 -4.59
N THR A 177 1.06 -13.88 -5.62
CA THR A 177 1.77 -12.60 -5.70
C THR A 177 0.82 -11.46 -5.43
N LEU A 178 1.17 -10.55 -4.54
CA LEU A 178 0.41 -9.34 -4.24
C LEU A 178 1.26 -8.13 -4.59
N GLU A 179 0.76 -7.31 -5.51
CA GLU A 179 1.34 -6.02 -5.85
C GLU A 179 0.52 -4.91 -5.20
N CYS A 180 1.20 -3.90 -4.67
CA CYS A 180 0.55 -2.76 -4.04
C CYS A 180 1.26 -1.46 -4.42
N SER A 181 0.46 -0.43 -4.71
CA SER A 181 0.95 0.95 -4.83
C SER A 181 0.06 1.93 -4.08
N THR A 182 0.67 3.03 -3.63
CA THR A 182 -0.06 4.19 -3.13
C THR A 182 0.31 5.44 -3.92
N ILE A 183 -0.69 6.26 -4.23
CA ILE A 183 -0.54 7.52 -4.95
C ILE A 183 -1.17 8.63 -4.12
N ASN A 184 -0.42 9.70 -3.84
CA ASN A 184 -0.99 10.93 -3.31
C ASN A 184 -1.64 11.72 -4.46
N VAL A 185 -2.96 11.91 -4.37
CA VAL A 185 -3.78 12.57 -5.38
C VAL A 185 -4.13 13.97 -4.90
N LYS A 186 -3.57 15.01 -5.52
CA LYS A 186 -3.77 16.41 -5.12
C LYS A 186 -4.60 17.23 -6.13
N ASN A 187 -5.03 16.63 -7.23
CA ASN A 187 -5.74 17.34 -8.28
C ASN A 187 -7.27 17.19 -8.17
N LYS A 188 -8.00 18.30 -7.98
CA LYS A 188 -9.48 18.33 -8.04
C LYS A 188 -10.02 18.07 -9.44
N GLU A 189 -9.24 18.33 -10.50
CA GLU A 189 -9.66 18.00 -11.88
C GLU A 189 -9.62 16.50 -12.16
N ASP A 190 -8.91 15.73 -11.32
CA ASP A 190 -8.88 14.28 -11.40
C ASP A 190 -10.06 13.65 -10.62
N ASP A 191 -10.94 14.46 -9.99
CA ASP A 191 -12.16 14.00 -9.31
C ASP A 191 -13.02 13.15 -10.26
N ALA A 192 -13.07 13.45 -11.56
CA ALA A 192 -13.82 12.64 -12.53
C ALA A 192 -13.22 11.23 -12.74
N ILE A 193 -11.89 11.09 -12.68
CA ILE A 193 -11.21 9.78 -12.76
C ILE A 193 -11.42 9.01 -11.46
N LEU A 194 -11.32 9.71 -10.31
CA LEU A 194 -11.61 9.15 -9.01
C LEU A 194 -13.07 8.69 -8.93
N GLU A 195 -14.03 9.50 -9.36
CA GLU A 195 -15.45 9.17 -9.43
C GLU A 195 -15.72 7.96 -10.34
N ALA A 196 -15.04 7.86 -11.48
CA ALA A 196 -15.14 6.71 -12.36
C ALA A 196 -14.66 5.41 -11.68
N LEU A 197 -13.48 5.45 -11.04
CA LEU A 197 -12.91 4.33 -10.28
C LEU A 197 -13.75 3.98 -9.04
N GLU A 198 -14.37 4.97 -8.42
CA GLU A 198 -15.19 4.82 -7.23
C GLU A 198 -16.66 4.50 -7.53
N SER A 199 -17.04 4.49 -8.81
CA SER A 199 -18.42 4.22 -9.23
C SER A 199 -18.86 2.84 -8.77
N ASN A 200 -20.15 2.73 -8.38
CA ASN A 200 -20.72 1.49 -7.89
C ASN A 200 -20.57 0.35 -8.91
N THR A 201 -20.66 0.64 -10.21
CA THR A 201 -20.44 -0.34 -11.28
C THR A 201 -19.04 -0.96 -11.21
N PHE A 202 -18.02 -0.15 -10.92
CA PHE A 202 -16.64 -0.61 -10.79
C PHE A 202 -16.40 -1.40 -9.50
N LYS A 203 -16.91 -0.88 -8.37
CA LYS A 203 -16.87 -1.56 -7.07
C LYS A 203 -17.64 -2.87 -7.05
N ILE A 204 -18.73 -2.98 -7.82
CA ILE A 204 -19.57 -4.19 -7.93
C ILE A 204 -18.95 -5.22 -8.89
N GLY A 205 -18.37 -4.78 -10.02
CA GLY A 205 -17.68 -5.66 -10.96
C GLY A 205 -16.53 -6.47 -10.32
N LEU A 206 -15.93 -5.92 -9.26
CA LEU A 206 -14.84 -6.54 -8.48
C LEU A 206 -15.31 -7.50 -7.38
N LYS A 207 -16.59 -7.48 -6.99
CA LYS A 207 -17.15 -8.37 -5.95
C LYS A 207 -17.56 -9.75 -6.47
N LEU A 208 -17.53 -9.98 -7.79
CA LEU A 208 -17.94 -11.22 -8.42
C LEU A 208 -16.73 -12.18 -8.56
N LEU A 209 -16.23 -12.71 -7.44
CA LEU A 209 -15.03 -13.54 -7.38
C LEU A 209 -15.30 -15.06 -7.26
N THR A 210 -16.53 -15.51 -7.41
CA THR A 210 -16.88 -16.93 -7.19
C THR A 210 -16.82 -17.80 -8.45
N THR A 211 -16.55 -17.23 -9.64
CA THR A 211 -16.45 -17.97 -10.91
C THR A 211 -15.45 -17.31 -11.87
N THR A 212 -14.72 -18.09 -12.68
CA THR A 212 -13.98 -17.58 -13.86
C THR A 212 -14.97 -16.91 -14.79
N GLN A 213 -14.90 -15.58 -14.87
CA GLN A 213 -15.75 -14.79 -15.76
C GLN A 213 -14.86 -14.09 -16.78
N PRO A 214 -14.98 -14.42 -18.09
CA PRO A 214 -14.26 -13.74 -19.18
C PRO A 214 -14.42 -12.21 -19.20
N ALA A 215 -15.39 -11.68 -18.45
CA ALA A 215 -15.68 -10.27 -18.33
C ALA A 215 -14.69 -9.49 -17.44
N ILE A 216 -13.96 -10.12 -16.51
CA ILE A 216 -13.16 -9.38 -15.49
C ILE A 216 -11.89 -8.77 -16.09
N ALA A 217 -11.20 -9.50 -16.99
CA ALA A 217 -9.91 -9.05 -17.52
C ALA A 217 -9.96 -7.68 -18.25
N PRO A 218 -10.98 -7.38 -19.10
CA PRO A 218 -11.17 -6.04 -19.64
C PRO A 218 -11.36 -4.96 -18.57
N PHE A 219 -12.15 -5.22 -17.52
CA PHE A 219 -12.35 -4.27 -16.43
C PHE A 219 -11.05 -4.00 -15.68
N THR A 220 -10.32 -5.03 -15.28
CA THR A 220 -9.03 -4.90 -14.59
C THR A 220 -8.02 -4.10 -15.42
N THR A 221 -7.96 -4.36 -16.73
CA THR A 221 -7.07 -3.63 -17.66
C THR A 221 -7.43 -2.14 -17.69
N ILE A 222 -8.72 -1.82 -17.76
CA ILE A 222 -9.20 -0.43 -17.70
C ILE A 222 -8.85 0.19 -16.34
N SER A 223 -9.06 -0.53 -15.22
CA SER A 223 -8.70 -0.06 -13.87
C SER A 223 -7.24 0.36 -13.79
N LEU A 224 -6.35 -0.56 -14.16
CA LEU A 224 -4.92 -0.32 -14.08
C LEU A 224 -4.49 0.78 -15.04
N GLY A 225 -5.11 0.87 -16.23
CA GLY A 225 -4.89 1.98 -17.17
C GLY A 225 -5.30 3.34 -16.60
N LEU A 226 -6.44 3.43 -15.90
CA LEU A 226 -6.88 4.66 -15.23
C LEU A 226 -5.97 5.04 -14.07
N VAL A 227 -5.56 4.08 -13.23
CA VAL A 227 -4.60 4.31 -12.15
C VAL A 227 -3.26 4.79 -12.70
N LYS A 228 -2.77 4.18 -13.77
CA LYS A 228 -1.56 4.60 -14.48
C LYS A 228 -1.69 6.04 -14.98
N SER A 229 -2.80 6.36 -15.65
CA SER A 229 -3.07 7.71 -16.12
C SER A 229 -3.07 8.71 -14.97
N LEU A 230 -3.67 8.35 -13.84
CA LEU A 230 -3.70 9.16 -12.62
C LEU A 230 -2.29 9.37 -12.05
N ALA A 231 -1.47 8.32 -11.95
CA ALA A 231 -0.09 8.38 -11.43
C ALA A 231 0.83 9.29 -12.27
N GLN A 232 0.59 9.36 -13.58
CA GLN A 232 1.39 10.16 -14.52
C GLN A 232 0.98 11.64 -14.57
N LYS A 233 -0.13 12.02 -13.92
CA LYS A 233 -0.53 13.42 -13.87
C LYS A 233 0.46 14.25 -13.08
N HIS A 234 0.69 15.47 -13.57
CA HIS A 234 1.61 16.46 -13.01
C HIS A 234 1.44 16.65 -11.49
N ARG A 235 0.21 16.61 -10.97
CA ARG A 235 -0.07 16.87 -9.55
C ARG A 235 -0.23 15.64 -8.67
N ASN A 236 -0.08 14.43 -9.21
CA ASN A 236 -0.19 13.20 -8.45
C ASN A 236 1.18 12.54 -8.31
N VAL A 237 1.41 11.86 -7.19
CA VAL A 237 2.73 11.35 -6.84
C VAL A 237 2.61 9.93 -6.31
N GLY A 238 3.24 8.98 -6.98
CA GLY A 238 3.43 7.64 -6.42
C GLY A 238 4.33 7.71 -5.19
N VAL A 239 3.93 7.08 -4.09
CA VAL A 239 4.67 7.10 -2.82
C VAL A 239 5.21 5.72 -2.46
N GLN A 240 4.37 4.70 -2.40
CA GLN A 240 4.78 3.31 -2.18
C GLN A 240 4.51 2.48 -3.43
N LYS A 241 5.41 1.56 -3.73
CA LYS A 241 5.24 0.51 -4.73
C LYS A 241 6.00 -0.71 -4.25
N LEU A 242 5.34 -1.86 -4.20
CA LEU A 242 5.96 -3.13 -3.84
C LEU A 242 5.29 -4.29 -4.57
N SER A 243 6.07 -5.34 -4.80
CA SER A 243 5.61 -6.65 -5.25
C SER A 243 6.03 -7.68 -4.22
N LEU A 244 5.09 -8.48 -3.76
CA LEU A 244 5.27 -9.45 -2.70
C LEU A 244 4.87 -10.84 -3.19
N GLY A 245 5.85 -11.75 -3.25
CA GLY A 245 5.58 -13.18 -3.38
C GLY A 245 5.29 -13.79 -2.02
N LEU A 246 4.16 -14.49 -1.90
CA LEU A 246 3.76 -15.27 -0.73
C LEU A 246 3.71 -16.73 -1.15
N ASP A 247 4.68 -17.52 -0.72
CA ASP A 247 4.85 -18.92 -1.15
C ASP A 247 4.79 -19.91 0.01
N PHE A 248 4.87 -21.19 -0.33
CA PHE A 248 4.87 -22.29 0.64
C PHE A 248 6.26 -22.90 0.83
N GLU A 249 7.30 -22.26 0.32
CA GLU A 249 8.65 -22.81 0.34
C GLU A 249 9.34 -22.52 1.68
N ASN A 250 10.17 -23.47 2.10
CA ASN A 250 11.10 -23.28 3.21
C ASN A 250 12.43 -22.68 2.72
N ALA A 251 12.35 -21.68 1.84
CA ALA A 251 13.50 -20.94 1.38
C ALA A 251 14.04 -20.05 2.51
N ALA A 252 15.37 -19.81 2.50
CA ALA A 252 16.03 -18.92 3.45
C ALA A 252 15.64 -17.45 3.25
N MET A 253 15.36 -17.09 2.00
CA MET A 253 14.91 -15.77 1.57
C MET A 253 13.54 -15.98 0.93
N GLY A 254 12.50 -15.42 1.53
CA GLY A 254 11.12 -15.64 1.08
C GLY A 254 10.13 -15.20 2.14
N ILE A 255 8.90 -14.94 1.73
CA ILE A 255 7.81 -14.55 2.63
C ILE A 255 6.76 -15.65 2.52
N ARG A 256 6.49 -16.30 3.65
CA ARG A 256 5.63 -17.49 3.67
C ARG A 256 4.16 -17.10 3.72
N LEU A 257 3.35 -17.84 2.97
CA LEU A 257 1.90 -17.70 2.94
C LEU A 257 1.28 -18.46 4.12
N ALA A 258 0.57 -17.74 4.98
CA ALA A 258 -0.20 -18.23 6.11
C ALA A 258 -1.39 -17.30 6.39
N GLU A 259 -2.40 -17.77 7.12
CA GLU A 259 -3.42 -16.88 7.68
C GLU A 259 -2.79 -15.91 8.68
N GLY A 260 -3.27 -14.67 8.72
CA GLY A 260 -2.73 -13.63 9.61
C GLY A 260 -2.62 -12.28 8.96
N ASN A 261 -1.92 -11.38 9.65
CA ASN A 261 -1.75 -9.98 9.26
C ASN A 261 -0.33 -9.72 8.80
N TYR A 262 -0.17 -9.25 7.57
CA TYR A 262 1.10 -8.86 6.98
C TYR A 262 1.24 -7.34 6.99
N ILE A 263 2.39 -6.87 7.45
CA ILE A 263 2.73 -5.46 7.56
C ILE A 263 3.79 -5.16 6.50
N ALA A 264 3.59 -4.12 5.70
CA ALA A 264 4.61 -3.62 4.78
C ALA A 264 4.94 -2.17 5.15
N VAL A 265 6.18 -1.92 5.54
CA VAL A 265 6.66 -0.61 6.03
C VAL A 265 7.68 -0.05 5.06
N GLN A 266 7.45 1.18 4.59
CA GLN A 266 8.38 1.93 3.76
C GLN A 266 9.52 2.50 4.63
N VAL A 267 10.75 2.01 4.45
CA VAL A 267 11.91 2.28 5.33
C VAL A 267 13.16 2.65 4.52
N PRO A 268 14.15 3.35 5.10
CA PRO A 268 15.39 3.67 4.39
C PRO A 268 16.19 2.42 3.98
N GLU A 269 16.30 1.46 4.89
CA GLU A 269 17.19 0.28 4.75
C GLU A 269 16.52 -0.99 5.29
N GLU A 270 16.96 -2.15 4.79
CA GLU A 270 16.39 -3.48 5.10
C GLU A 270 16.55 -3.92 6.56
N ASN A 271 17.34 -3.20 7.37
CA ASN A 271 17.61 -3.48 8.79
C ASN A 271 17.08 -2.38 9.74
N THR A 272 16.27 -1.45 9.23
CA THR A 272 15.76 -0.28 9.99
C THR A 272 14.94 -0.71 11.21
N ILE A 273 14.06 -1.68 11.02
CA ILE A 273 13.16 -2.20 12.05
C ILE A 273 13.68 -3.56 12.53
N ASN A 274 13.92 -3.66 13.83
CA ASN A 274 14.04 -4.93 14.53
C ASN A 274 12.66 -5.29 15.13
N TRP A 275 11.96 -6.26 14.53
CA TRP A 275 10.61 -6.64 14.96
C TRP A 275 10.54 -7.15 16.40
N ASP A 276 11.63 -7.64 16.98
CA ASP A 276 11.68 -8.05 18.39
C ASP A 276 11.47 -6.87 19.35
N ASN A 277 11.63 -5.64 18.89
CA ASN A 277 11.38 -4.44 19.71
C ASN A 277 9.94 -3.92 19.58
N TRP A 278 9.11 -4.54 18.73
CA TRP A 278 7.76 -4.09 18.43
C TRP A 278 6.72 -5.16 18.77
N VAL A 279 5.53 -4.72 19.14
CA VAL A 279 4.37 -5.59 19.39
C VAL A 279 3.12 -4.97 18.79
N TYR A 280 2.18 -5.83 18.43
CA TYR A 280 0.81 -5.41 18.26
C TYR A 280 0.11 -5.47 19.62
N GLN A 281 -0.51 -4.36 20.03
CA GLN A 281 -1.34 -4.29 21.25
C GLN A 281 -2.82 -4.37 20.86
N PRO A 282 -3.51 -5.51 21.10
CA PRO A 282 -4.89 -5.69 20.69
C PRO A 282 -5.85 -4.70 21.35
N ASN A 283 -5.62 -4.35 22.62
CA ASN A 283 -6.43 -3.38 23.36
C ASN A 283 -6.36 -1.95 22.80
N LEU A 284 -5.22 -1.56 22.22
CA LEU A 284 -5.05 -0.26 21.54
C LEU A 284 -5.31 -0.36 20.03
N GLY A 285 -5.45 -1.58 19.52
CA GLY A 285 -5.43 -1.86 18.09
C GLY A 285 -4.24 -1.20 17.40
N SER A 286 -3.02 -1.24 17.95
CA SER A 286 -1.89 -0.43 17.46
C SER A 286 -0.56 -1.19 17.52
N ILE A 287 0.36 -0.85 16.61
CA ILE A 287 1.75 -1.34 16.65
C ILE A 287 2.56 -0.35 17.49
N VAL A 288 3.20 -0.83 18.55
CA VAL A 288 3.97 0.00 19.48
C VAL A 288 5.31 -0.63 19.82
N HIS A 289 6.28 0.22 20.16
CA HIS A 289 7.58 -0.20 20.66
C HIS A 289 7.45 -0.71 22.10
N LYS A 290 8.10 -1.84 22.42
CA LYS A 290 7.96 -2.55 23.71
C LYS A 290 8.41 -1.71 24.91
N GLU A 291 9.49 -0.94 24.75
CA GLU A 291 10.12 -0.24 25.88
C GLU A 291 9.41 1.06 26.28
N ASN A 292 8.92 1.83 25.30
CA ASN A 292 8.45 3.20 25.51
C ASN A 292 7.02 3.44 24.97
N GLY A 293 6.39 2.43 24.37
CA GLY A 293 5.06 2.56 23.76
C GLY A 293 5.01 3.45 22.51
N GLY A 294 6.17 3.83 21.95
CA GLY A 294 6.26 4.70 20.79
C GLY A 294 5.61 4.09 19.55
N SER A 295 5.03 4.95 18.70
CA SER A 295 4.42 4.51 17.44
C SER A 295 5.45 4.34 16.33
N LEU A 296 5.15 3.50 15.33
CA LEU A 296 5.98 3.38 14.14
C LEU A 296 5.93 4.66 13.28
N GLU A 297 7.08 5.28 13.06
CA GLU A 297 7.26 6.59 12.39
C GLU A 297 7.50 6.48 10.89
N TYR A 298 6.76 5.58 10.24
CA TYR A 298 6.88 5.30 8.82
C TYR A 298 5.51 5.18 8.16
N ASN A 299 5.50 5.33 6.84
CA ASN A 299 4.35 4.93 6.03
C ASN A 299 4.27 3.40 6.02
N TYR A 300 3.09 2.87 6.24
CA TYR A 300 2.88 1.43 6.15
C TYR A 300 1.42 1.10 5.91
N PHE A 301 1.19 -0.13 5.48
CA PHE A 301 -0.13 -0.71 5.47
C PHE A 301 -0.09 -2.13 6.04
N VAL A 302 -1.26 -2.60 6.46
CA VAL A 302 -1.46 -3.95 6.98
C VAL A 302 -2.58 -4.59 6.18
N PHE A 303 -2.30 -5.71 5.54
CA PHE A 303 -3.32 -6.55 4.92
C PHE A 303 -3.43 -7.88 5.65
N ARG A 304 -4.62 -8.47 5.64
CA ARG A 304 -4.90 -9.75 6.27
C ARG A 304 -5.27 -10.79 5.25
N ILE A 305 -4.71 -11.98 5.44
CA ILE A 305 -5.10 -13.20 4.76
C ILE A 305 -5.93 -14.02 5.75
N SER A 306 -7.10 -14.44 5.30
CA SER A 306 -7.91 -15.44 6.00
C SER A 306 -8.46 -16.44 5.00
N ARG A 307 -8.86 -17.61 5.48
CA ARG A 307 -9.62 -18.56 4.67
C ARG A 307 -10.92 -17.94 4.15
N TYR A 308 -11.36 -18.42 3.00
CA TYR A 308 -12.71 -18.20 2.51
C TYR A 308 -13.60 -19.35 3.01
N GLU A 309 -14.69 -19.00 3.69
CA GLU A 309 -15.74 -19.93 4.12
C GLU A 309 -16.94 -19.75 3.17
N ASP A 310 -17.48 -20.87 2.66
CA ASP A 310 -18.67 -20.91 1.79
C ASP A 310 -19.98 -20.72 2.58
#